data_AF-A0A0C3DV29-F1
#
_entry.id   AF-A0A0C3DV29-F1
#
_cell.length_a   1.000
_cell.length_b   1.000
_cell.length_c   1.000
_cell.angle_alpha   90.00
_cell.angle_beta   90.00
_cell.angle_gamma   90.00
#
_symmetry.space_group_name_H-M   'P 1'
#
loop_
_entity.id
_entity.type
_entity.pdbx_description
1 polymer ?
#
loop_
_entity_poly.entity_id
_entity_poly.type
_entity_poly.pdbx_seq_one_letter_code
_entity_poly.pdbx_strand_id
1 'polypeptide(L)'
;MATKEQYQPDTSEFETRERAFEKNIQVTRMAESVRLALMVVALLAGLTIVGTSANTLSVYDKTHVSTDFLLPLSGVWPSEFDLRPTIALVTCGTIIAITSAIALIASKASSIRYNPLIHSTVSCIASAICLIAGLVGTSFYYGVNRSDTVFSLQAWTCQFSHVPMTQAPHWGALCKESKAALYLTVMIIPLEVLVLGFSAYVSSAEKKQLVIRERKGSPAMS
;
A
#
# COMPACT_ATOMS: atom_id res chain seq x y z
N MET A 1 13.01 72.47 -12.47
CA MET A 1 12.16 71.56 -13.27
C MET A 1 12.29 70.19 -12.62
N ALA A 2 11.34 69.82 -11.77
CA ALA A 2 11.42 68.58 -10.98
C ALA A 2 10.74 67.45 -11.74
N THR A 3 11.51 66.42 -12.09
CA THR A 3 11.02 65.20 -12.74
C THR A 3 10.24 64.39 -11.72
N LYS A 4 8.95 64.18 -11.97
CA LYS A 4 8.08 63.34 -11.14
C LYS A 4 8.41 61.88 -11.45
N GLU A 5 9.16 61.20 -10.59
CA GLU A 5 9.35 59.75 -10.69
C GLU A 5 7.97 59.07 -10.58
N GLN A 6 7.54 58.43 -11.67
CA GLN A 6 6.39 57.54 -11.66
C GLN A 6 6.78 56.25 -10.95
N TYR A 7 6.31 56.08 -9.72
CA TYR A 7 6.28 54.79 -9.04
C TYR A 7 5.32 53.87 -9.80
N GLN A 8 5.87 53.00 -10.64
CA GLN A 8 5.15 51.96 -11.35
C GLN A 8 5.21 50.70 -10.48
N PRO A 9 4.11 50.29 -9.82
CA PRO A 9 4.13 49.10 -8.98
C PRO A 9 4.47 47.88 -9.83
N ASP A 10 5.25 46.96 -9.25
CA ASP A 10 5.83 45.80 -9.91
C ASP A 10 4.77 44.74 -10.28
N THR A 11 3.95 45.04 -11.28
CA THR A 11 2.88 44.18 -11.78
C THR A 11 3.42 42.88 -12.39
N SER A 12 4.66 42.93 -12.90
CA SER A 12 5.34 41.78 -13.49
C SER A 12 5.66 40.69 -12.46
N GLU A 13 6.16 41.07 -11.27
CA GLU A 13 6.44 40.13 -10.18
C GLU A 13 5.15 39.51 -9.62
N PHE A 14 4.07 40.29 -9.56
CA PHE A 14 2.77 39.83 -9.08
C PHE A 14 2.18 38.75 -10.01
N GLU A 15 2.13 38.99 -11.32
CA GLU A 15 1.63 38.01 -12.31
C GLU A 15 2.44 36.72 -12.33
N THR A 16 3.77 36.83 -12.16
CA THR A 16 4.66 35.66 -12.13
C THR A 16 4.39 34.80 -10.90
N ARG A 17 4.10 35.42 -9.76
CA ARG A 17 3.77 34.75 -8.50
C ARG A 17 2.39 34.10 -8.51
N GLU A 18 1.40 34.72 -9.14
CA GLU A 18 0.06 34.14 -9.31
C GLU A 18 0.09 32.89 -10.18
N ARG A 19 0.79 32.94 -11.33
CA ARG A 19 0.99 31.76 -12.19
C ARG A 19 1.72 30.62 -11.48
N ALA A 20 2.74 30.94 -10.68
CA ALA A 20 3.43 29.95 -9.86
C ALA A 20 2.52 29.34 -8.78
N PHE A 21 1.65 30.14 -8.17
CA PHE A 21 0.68 29.68 -7.16
C PHE A 21 -0.39 28.76 -7.77
N GLU A 22 -0.98 29.13 -8.91
CA GLU A 22 -1.94 28.28 -9.62
C GLU A 22 -1.32 26.94 -10.06
N LYS A 23 -0.11 26.98 -10.62
CA LYS A 23 0.62 25.76 -11.00
C LYS A 23 0.84 24.85 -9.79
N ASN A 24 1.21 25.41 -8.64
CA ASN A 24 1.40 24.64 -7.41
C ASN A 24 0.08 24.01 -6.92
N ILE A 25 -1.05 24.72 -7.02
CA ILE A 25 -2.37 24.17 -6.68
C ILE A 25 -2.76 23.02 -7.62
N GLN A 26 -2.49 23.15 -8.92
CA GLN A 26 -2.77 22.08 -9.87
C GLN A 26 -1.92 20.84 -9.55
N VAL A 27 -0.63 21.03 -9.28
CA VAL A 27 0.29 19.92 -8.94
C VAL A 27 -0.12 19.22 -7.63
N THR A 28 -0.54 19.96 -6.59
CA THR A 28 -1.00 19.33 -5.34
C THR A 28 -2.30 18.53 -5.54
N ARG A 29 -3.25 19.04 -6.34
CA ARG A 29 -4.48 18.31 -6.69
C ARG A 29 -4.20 17.03 -7.50
N MET A 30 -3.25 17.10 -8.44
CA MET A 30 -2.82 15.93 -9.20
C MET A 30 -2.15 14.90 -8.30
N ALA A 31 -1.24 15.33 -7.42
CA ALA A 31 -0.58 14.47 -6.44
C ALA A 31 -1.59 13.77 -5.51
N GLU A 32 -2.61 14.49 -5.06
CA GLU A 32 -3.69 13.91 -4.25
C GLU A 32 -4.53 12.88 -5.03
N SER A 33 -4.85 13.16 -6.30
CA SER A 33 -5.60 12.22 -7.15
C SER A 33 -4.80 10.95 -7.41
N VAL A 34 -3.51 11.07 -7.71
CA VAL A 34 -2.59 9.93 -7.88
C VAL A 34 -2.49 9.13 -6.59
N ARG A 35 -2.38 9.79 -5.44
CA ARG A 35 -2.35 9.14 -4.12
C ARG A 35 -3.59 8.28 -3.88
N LEU A 36 -4.79 8.83 -4.15
CA LEU A 36 -6.04 8.09 -4.01
C LEU A 36 -6.11 6.89 -4.95
N ALA A 37 -5.66 7.04 -6.20
CA ALA A 37 -5.58 5.93 -7.14
C ALA A 37 -4.64 4.82 -6.64
N LEU A 38 -3.46 5.18 -6.12
CA LEU A 38 -2.51 4.24 -5.54
C LEU A 38 -3.10 3.50 -4.33
N MET A 39 -3.85 4.19 -3.46
CA MET A 39 -4.54 3.56 -2.32
C MET A 39 -5.61 2.55 -2.75
N VAL A 40 -6.35 2.84 -3.83
CA VAL A 40 -7.32 1.88 -4.39
C VAL A 40 -6.59 0.63 -4.92
N VAL A 41 -5.47 0.82 -5.62
CA VAL A 41 -4.63 -0.29 -6.09
C VAL A 41 -4.09 -1.12 -4.91
N ALA A 42 -3.61 -0.48 -3.85
CA ALA A 42 -3.15 -1.15 -2.64
C ALA A 42 -4.26 -1.97 -1.96
N LEU A 43 -5.48 -1.43 -1.90
CA LEU A 43 -6.65 -2.14 -1.36
C LEU A 43 -7.01 -3.39 -2.19
N LEU A 44 -7.04 -3.27 -3.51
CA LEU A 44 -7.28 -4.40 -4.40
C LEU A 44 -6.18 -5.45 -4.30
N ALA A 45 -4.92 -5.02 -4.20
CA ALA A 45 -3.79 -5.92 -3.96
C ALA A 45 -3.90 -6.65 -2.61
N GLY A 46 -4.27 -5.94 -1.53
CA GLY A 46 -4.51 -6.55 -0.22
C GLY A 46 -5.62 -7.60 -0.25
N LEU A 47 -6.76 -7.28 -0.88
CA LEU A 47 -7.88 -8.22 -1.01
C LEU A 47 -7.53 -9.46 -1.83
N THR A 48 -6.75 -9.30 -2.91
CA THR A 48 -6.30 -10.43 -3.73
C THR A 48 -5.29 -11.31 -3.00
N ILE A 49 -4.35 -10.74 -2.24
CA ILE A 49 -3.43 -11.48 -1.36
C ILE A 49 -4.23 -12.30 -0.32
N VAL A 50 -5.19 -11.67 0.37
CA VAL A 50 -6.02 -12.35 1.36
C VAL A 50 -6.88 -13.43 0.71
N GLY A 51 -7.52 -13.14 -0.43
CA GLY A 51 -8.39 -14.09 -1.12
C GLY A 51 -7.65 -15.34 -1.61
N THR A 52 -6.50 -15.15 -2.28
CA THR A 52 -5.67 -16.26 -2.76
C THR A 52 -5.10 -17.09 -1.61
N SER A 53 -4.65 -16.44 -0.54
CA SER A 53 -4.09 -17.12 0.62
C SER A 53 -5.17 -17.84 1.46
N ALA A 54 -6.36 -17.25 1.59
CA ALA A 54 -7.49 -17.87 2.29
C ALA A 54 -8.05 -19.07 1.54
N ASN A 55 -8.13 -19.01 0.19
CA ASN A 55 -8.50 -20.15 -0.63
C ASN A 55 -7.51 -21.31 -0.44
N THR A 56 -6.21 -20.98 -0.50
CA THR A 56 -5.12 -21.95 -0.28
C THR A 56 -5.19 -22.60 1.10
N LEU A 57 -5.43 -21.79 2.15
CA LEU A 57 -5.58 -22.29 3.51
C LEU A 57 -6.85 -23.11 3.71
N SER A 58 -7.97 -22.75 3.08
CA SER A 58 -9.21 -23.52 3.14
C SER A 58 -9.09 -24.88 2.45
N VAL A 59 -8.34 -24.94 1.34
CA VAL A 59 -8.05 -26.21 0.67
C VAL A 59 -7.13 -27.06 1.54
N TYR A 60 -6.12 -26.48 2.17
CA TYR A 60 -5.28 -27.18 3.13
C TYR A 60 -6.11 -27.71 4.29
N ASP A 61 -6.96 -26.90 4.92
CA ASP A 61 -7.82 -27.31 6.04
C ASP A 61 -8.77 -28.45 5.67
N LYS A 62 -9.33 -28.44 4.47
CA LYS A 62 -10.23 -29.51 3.98
C LYS A 62 -9.51 -30.79 3.54
N THR A 63 -8.23 -30.70 3.20
CA THR A 63 -7.47 -31.83 2.64
C THR A 63 -6.41 -32.38 3.59
N HIS A 64 -6.06 -31.63 4.65
CA HIS A 64 -5.33 -32.15 5.79
C HIS A 64 -6.30 -32.98 6.62
N VAL A 65 -6.07 -34.29 6.69
CA VAL A 65 -6.81 -35.19 7.57
C VAL A 65 -5.90 -35.47 8.75
N SER A 66 -6.38 -35.17 9.95
CA SER A 66 -5.69 -35.46 11.21
C SER A 66 -5.39 -36.96 11.34
N THR A 67 -4.25 -37.25 11.94
CA THR A 67 -3.59 -38.55 12.10
C THR A 67 -4.42 -39.68 12.76
N ASP A 68 -5.66 -39.42 13.16
CA ASP A 68 -6.54 -40.43 13.78
C ASP A 68 -7.19 -41.38 12.77
N PHE A 69 -7.15 -41.06 11.47
CA PHE A 69 -7.67 -41.96 10.44
C PHE A 69 -6.50 -42.52 9.60
N LEU A 70 -6.25 -43.82 9.76
CA LEU A 70 -5.30 -44.68 9.02
C LEU A 70 -5.63 -44.80 7.51
N LEU A 71 -5.98 -43.69 6.85
CA LEU A 71 -6.26 -43.64 5.42
C LEU A 71 -5.02 -43.16 4.64
N PRO A 72 -4.80 -43.68 3.42
CA PRO A 72 -3.64 -43.35 2.56
C PRO A 72 -3.59 -41.89 2.07
N LEU A 73 -4.49 -41.01 2.52
CA LEU A 73 -4.51 -39.58 2.21
C LEU A 73 -3.47 -38.77 3.01
N SER A 74 -2.87 -39.34 4.06
CA SER A 74 -1.77 -38.70 4.79
C SER A 74 -0.48 -38.57 3.96
N GLY A 75 -0.42 -39.16 2.75
CA GLY A 75 0.73 -39.06 1.83
C GLY A 75 0.71 -37.84 0.91
N VAL A 76 -0.36 -37.03 0.93
CA VAL A 76 -0.50 -35.87 0.04
C VAL A 76 0.26 -34.63 0.55
N TRP A 77 0.40 -34.51 1.88
CA TRP A 77 1.05 -33.38 2.53
C TRP A 77 2.17 -33.89 3.48
N PRO A 78 3.38 -33.30 3.46
CA PRO A 78 4.46 -33.69 4.37
C PRO A 78 4.13 -33.29 5.82
N SER A 79 4.59 -34.07 6.82
CA SER A 79 4.23 -33.86 8.24
C SER A 79 4.81 -32.59 8.85
N GLU A 80 5.92 -32.09 8.32
CA GLU A 80 6.57 -30.85 8.75
C GLU A 80 6.34 -29.78 7.70
N PHE A 81 5.41 -28.87 7.99
CA PHE A 81 5.02 -27.82 7.06
C PHE A 81 5.14 -26.46 7.73
N ASP A 82 5.94 -25.56 7.15
CA ASP A 82 6.07 -24.20 7.65
C ASP A 82 4.92 -23.33 7.12
N LEU A 83 3.83 -23.25 7.89
CA LEU A 83 2.70 -22.35 7.59
C LEU A 83 2.98 -20.88 7.96
N ARG A 84 4.05 -20.62 8.71
CA ARG A 84 4.41 -19.28 9.22
C ARG A 84 4.48 -18.21 8.11
N PRO A 85 5.08 -18.45 6.94
CA PRO A 85 5.14 -17.45 5.86
C PRO A 85 3.76 -17.13 5.29
N THR A 86 2.90 -18.14 5.11
CA THR A 86 1.54 -17.98 4.59
C THR A 86 0.66 -17.21 5.57
N ILE A 87 0.74 -17.53 6.87
CA ILE A 87 -0.01 -16.81 7.91
C ILE A 87 0.47 -15.35 8.00
N ALA A 88 1.78 -15.12 7.88
CA ALA A 88 2.34 -13.76 7.83
C ALA A 88 1.82 -12.98 6.61
N LEU A 89 1.75 -13.59 5.43
CA LEU A 89 1.18 -12.97 4.22
C LEU A 89 -0.30 -12.64 4.38
N VAL A 90 -1.11 -13.55 4.95
CA VAL A 90 -2.54 -13.30 5.22
C VAL A 90 -2.71 -12.13 6.18
N THR A 91 -2.00 -12.16 7.32
CA THR A 91 -2.11 -11.13 8.35
C THR A 91 -1.61 -9.77 7.84
N CYS A 92 -0.53 -9.73 7.08
CA CYS A 92 -0.07 -8.47 6.46
C CYS A 92 -1.05 -7.98 5.40
N GLY A 93 -1.58 -8.87 4.55
CA GLY A 93 -2.58 -8.54 3.54
C GLY A 93 -3.88 -7.97 4.14
N THR A 94 -4.37 -8.53 5.25
CA THR A 94 -5.55 -8.01 5.94
C THR A 94 -5.29 -6.64 6.55
N ILE A 95 -4.14 -6.42 7.18
CA ILE A 95 -3.73 -5.12 7.70
C ILE A 95 -3.71 -4.08 6.58
N ILE A 96 -3.09 -4.40 5.43
CA ILE A 96 -3.00 -3.50 4.28
C ILE A 96 -4.40 -3.16 3.75
N ALA A 97 -5.28 -4.17 3.60
CA ALA A 97 -6.64 -3.97 3.13
C ALA A 97 -7.46 -3.06 4.08
N ILE A 98 -7.42 -3.34 5.38
CA ILE A 98 -8.13 -2.56 6.41
C ILE A 98 -7.60 -1.12 6.47
N THR A 99 -6.29 -0.96 6.55
CA THR A 99 -5.65 0.36 6.65
C THR A 99 -5.91 1.20 5.39
N SER A 100 -5.83 0.59 4.20
CA SER A 100 -6.17 1.27 2.93
C SER A 100 -7.65 1.65 2.86
N ALA A 101 -8.55 0.79 3.35
CA ALA A 101 -9.97 1.08 3.40
C ALA A 101 -10.28 2.25 4.34
N ILE A 102 -9.68 2.27 5.53
CA ILE A 102 -9.81 3.37 6.49
C ILE A 102 -9.30 4.68 5.87
N ALA A 103 -8.15 4.66 5.20
CA ALA A 103 -7.60 5.84 4.54
C ALA A 103 -8.52 6.38 3.43
N LEU A 104 -9.12 5.49 2.63
CA LEU A 104 -10.09 5.87 1.60
C LEU A 104 -11.39 6.42 2.21
N ILE A 105 -11.92 5.82 3.26
CA ILE A 105 -13.11 6.32 3.95
C ILE A 105 -12.83 7.69 4.57
N ALA A 106 -11.67 7.87 5.20
CA ALA A 106 -11.23 9.14 5.75
C ALA A 106 -11.12 10.23 4.66
N SER A 107 -10.70 9.86 3.44
CA SER A 107 -10.65 10.79 2.31
C SER A 107 -12.02 11.25 1.79
N LYS A 108 -13.05 10.41 1.96
CA LYS A 108 -14.43 10.67 1.53
C LYS A 108 -15.26 11.38 2.59
N ALA A 109 -14.89 11.24 3.86
CA ALA A 109 -15.56 11.90 4.97
C ALA A 109 -15.42 13.43 4.85
N SER A 110 -16.53 14.12 4.58
CA SER A 110 -16.58 15.58 4.47
C SER A 110 -16.05 16.30 5.71
N SER A 111 -16.14 15.68 6.89
CA SER A 111 -15.57 16.18 8.15
C SER A 111 -14.05 16.10 8.26
N ILE A 112 -13.33 15.48 7.33
CA ILE A 112 -11.84 15.48 7.34
C ILE A 112 -11.29 16.37 6.22
N ARG A 113 -12.11 16.64 5.20
CA ARG A 113 -11.78 17.51 4.06
C ARG A 113 -11.52 18.97 4.44
N TYR A 114 -12.00 19.44 5.60
CA TYR A 114 -11.80 20.83 6.04
C TYR A 114 -10.35 21.13 6.46
N ASN A 115 -9.57 20.09 6.82
CA ASN A 115 -8.18 20.22 7.24
C ASN A 115 -7.27 19.28 6.43
N PRO A 116 -6.68 19.76 5.32
CA PRO A 116 -5.87 18.91 4.45
C PRO A 116 -4.59 18.39 5.16
N LEU A 117 -4.13 19.09 6.20
CA LEU A 117 -3.07 18.64 7.10
C LEU A 117 -3.42 17.34 7.85
N ILE A 118 -4.66 17.19 8.33
CA ILE A 118 -5.11 15.98 9.04
C ILE A 118 -5.23 14.83 8.05
N HIS A 119 -5.81 15.10 6.88
CA HIS A 119 -5.94 14.11 5.80
C HIS A 119 -4.58 13.56 5.36
N SER A 120 -3.58 14.42 5.16
CA SER A 120 -2.24 14.00 4.78
C SER A 120 -1.53 13.23 5.90
N THR A 121 -1.75 13.60 7.17
CA THR A 121 -1.15 12.89 8.31
C THR A 121 -1.72 11.48 8.47
N VAL A 122 -3.04 11.32 8.37
CA VAL A 122 -3.71 10.00 8.39
C VAL A 122 -3.23 9.14 7.23
N SER A 123 -3.12 9.72 6.03
CA SER A 123 -2.59 9.04 4.85
C SER A 123 -1.13 8.59 5.04
N CYS A 124 -0.30 9.42 5.67
CA CYS A 124 1.11 9.09 5.94
C CYS A 124 1.24 7.94 6.94
N ILE A 125 0.46 7.98 8.03
CA ILE A 125 0.42 6.89 9.02
C ILE A 125 -0.07 5.59 8.39
N ALA A 126 -1.14 5.66 7.58
CA ALA A 126 -1.68 4.51 6.87
C ALA A 126 -0.63 3.86 5.96
N SER A 127 0.07 4.65 5.13
CA SER A 127 1.12 4.13 4.26
C SER A 127 2.35 3.64 5.00
N ALA A 128 2.72 4.24 6.13
CA ALA A 128 3.79 3.72 6.98
C ALA A 128 3.44 2.32 7.52
N ILE A 129 2.21 2.11 7.97
CA ILE A 129 1.72 0.79 8.44
C ILE A 129 1.75 -0.21 7.29
N CYS A 130 1.25 0.15 6.11
CA CYS A 130 1.27 -0.73 4.93
C CYS A 130 2.71 -1.08 4.49
N LEU A 131 3.63 -0.12 4.52
CA LEU A 131 5.04 -0.34 4.20
C LEU A 131 5.70 -1.30 5.20
N ILE A 132 5.45 -1.12 6.50
CA ILE A 132 5.96 -2.02 7.53
C ILE A 132 5.39 -3.43 7.32
N ALA A 133 4.08 -3.57 7.07
CA ALA A 133 3.45 -4.85 6.79
C ALA A 133 4.05 -5.54 5.55
N GLY A 134 4.28 -4.80 4.46
CA GLY A 134 4.92 -5.32 3.25
C GLY A 134 6.36 -5.76 3.48
N LEU A 135 7.15 -4.99 4.24
CA LEU A 135 8.52 -5.34 4.62
C LEU A 135 8.55 -6.59 5.51
N VAL A 136 7.66 -6.67 6.51
CA VAL A 136 7.56 -7.83 7.41
C VAL A 136 7.18 -9.07 6.59
N GLY A 137 6.12 -9.01 5.78
CA GLY A 137 5.69 -10.13 4.93
C GLY A 137 6.80 -10.63 3.99
N THR A 138 7.50 -9.69 3.34
CA THR A 138 8.63 -10.02 2.45
C THR A 138 9.83 -10.59 3.23
N SER A 139 10.13 -10.05 4.40
CA SER A 139 11.24 -10.49 5.25
C SER A 139 10.99 -11.87 5.87
N PHE A 140 9.77 -12.19 6.25
CA PHE A 140 9.42 -13.53 6.70
C PHE A 140 9.57 -14.55 5.58
N TYR A 141 9.14 -14.20 4.36
CA TYR A 141 9.26 -15.08 3.22
C TYR A 141 10.72 -15.31 2.78
N TYR A 142 11.53 -14.24 2.64
CA TYR A 142 12.90 -14.35 2.13
C TYR A 142 13.99 -14.50 3.21
N GLY A 143 13.73 -14.02 4.42
CA GLY A 143 14.71 -13.97 5.51
C GLY A 143 14.59 -15.13 6.50
N VAL A 144 13.38 -15.59 6.81
CA VAL A 144 13.15 -16.69 7.77
C VAL A 144 13.13 -18.05 7.08
N ASN A 145 12.71 -18.12 5.81
CA ASN A 145 12.66 -19.37 5.04
C ASN A 145 14.02 -19.79 4.43
N ARG A 146 15.14 -19.49 5.10
CA ARG A 146 16.47 -20.04 4.75
C ARG A 146 16.70 -21.46 5.26
N SER A 147 15.70 -22.09 5.87
CA SER A 147 15.82 -23.48 6.31
C SER A 147 15.65 -24.40 5.10
N ASP A 148 16.76 -24.94 4.59
CA ASP A 148 16.82 -25.90 3.47
C ASP A 148 16.15 -27.27 3.79
N THR A 149 15.56 -27.41 4.97
CA THR A 149 15.03 -28.67 5.51
C THR A 149 13.50 -28.78 5.49
N VAL A 150 12.76 -27.69 5.24
CA VAL A 150 11.29 -27.67 5.32
C VAL A 150 10.70 -27.03 4.07
N PHE A 151 9.74 -27.71 3.43
CA PHE A 151 9.06 -27.18 2.25
C PHE A 151 7.98 -26.18 2.66
N SER A 152 8.03 -24.97 2.10
CA SER A 152 6.94 -24.00 2.24
C SER A 152 5.73 -24.39 1.38
N LEU A 153 4.55 -23.86 1.72
CA LEU A 153 3.32 -24.11 0.95
C LEU A 153 3.44 -23.82 -0.53
N GLN A 154 4.12 -22.72 -0.84
CA GLN A 154 4.39 -22.31 -2.20
C GLN A 154 5.35 -23.27 -2.92
N ALA A 155 6.45 -23.67 -2.26
CA ALA A 155 7.44 -24.57 -2.87
C ALA A 155 6.83 -25.94 -3.19
N TRP A 156 6.06 -26.49 -2.25
CA TRP A 156 5.40 -27.79 -2.41
C TRP A 156 4.32 -27.76 -3.50
N THR A 157 3.39 -26.80 -3.44
CA THR A 157 2.32 -26.70 -4.44
C THR A 157 2.85 -26.45 -5.85
N CYS A 158 3.96 -25.72 -5.99
CA CYS A 158 4.63 -25.51 -7.26
C CYS A 158 5.44 -26.71 -7.74
N GLN A 159 6.04 -27.51 -6.85
CA GLN A 159 6.73 -28.74 -7.23
C GLN A 159 5.75 -29.74 -7.87
N PHE A 160 4.54 -29.87 -7.31
CA PHE A 160 3.51 -30.78 -7.81
C PHE A 160 2.54 -30.12 -8.81
N SER A 161 2.83 -28.91 -9.30
CA SER A 161 1.93 -28.17 -10.20
C SER A 161 1.66 -28.87 -11.54
N HIS A 162 2.55 -29.79 -11.93
CA HIS A 162 2.48 -30.55 -13.17
C HIS A 162 1.61 -31.81 -13.05
N VAL A 163 1.17 -32.18 -11.84
CA VAL A 163 0.32 -33.34 -11.61
C VAL A 163 -1.15 -32.92 -11.74
N PRO A 164 -1.86 -33.33 -12.81
CA PRO A 164 -3.26 -32.98 -13.00
C PRO A 164 -4.13 -33.77 -12.02
N MET A 165 -4.84 -33.08 -11.15
CA MET A 165 -5.84 -33.65 -10.24
C MET A 165 -7.24 -33.29 -10.73
N THR A 166 -8.14 -34.27 -10.74
CA THR A 166 -9.57 -34.09 -11.10
C THR A 166 -10.43 -33.66 -9.91
N GLN A 167 -9.89 -33.75 -8.70
CA GLN A 167 -10.50 -33.32 -7.45
C GLN A 167 -9.53 -32.41 -6.70
N ALA A 168 -10.05 -31.56 -5.80
CA ALA A 168 -9.19 -30.70 -4.98
C ALA A 168 -8.18 -31.56 -4.17
N PRO A 169 -6.91 -31.14 -4.04
CA PRO A 169 -6.33 -29.85 -4.43
C PRO A 169 -5.85 -29.75 -5.89
N HIS A 170 -6.17 -28.64 -6.56
CA HIS A 170 -5.64 -28.32 -7.90
C HIS A 170 -4.29 -27.60 -7.81
N TRP A 171 -3.19 -28.36 -7.73
CA TRP A 171 -1.82 -27.85 -7.50
C TRP A 171 -1.39 -26.70 -8.41
N GLY A 172 -1.73 -26.78 -9.70
CA GLY A 172 -1.41 -25.74 -10.67
C GLY A 172 -2.10 -24.39 -10.41
N ALA A 173 -3.32 -24.41 -9.87
CA ALA A 173 -4.03 -23.18 -9.49
C ALA A 173 -3.43 -22.59 -8.20
N LEU A 174 -3.23 -23.44 -7.18
CA LEU A 174 -2.63 -23.06 -5.89
C LEU A 174 -1.21 -22.46 -6.05
N CYS A 175 -0.39 -23.01 -6.95
CA CYS A 175 0.93 -22.45 -7.25
C CYS A 175 0.84 -21.06 -7.89
N LYS A 176 -0.11 -20.83 -8.81
CA LYS A 176 -0.29 -19.52 -9.45
C LYS A 176 -0.82 -18.49 -8.45
N GLU A 177 -1.77 -18.88 -7.60
CA GLU A 177 -2.35 -18.04 -6.56
C GLU A 177 -1.31 -17.59 -5.53
N SER A 178 -0.52 -18.52 -4.99
CA SER A 178 0.56 -18.22 -4.04
C SER A 178 1.66 -17.34 -4.64
N LYS A 179 2.07 -17.63 -5.88
CA LYS A 179 3.04 -16.81 -6.62
C LYS A 179 2.51 -15.39 -6.88
N ALA A 180 1.22 -15.24 -7.20
CA ALA A 180 0.59 -13.93 -7.36
C ALA A 180 0.57 -13.15 -6.03
N ALA A 181 0.21 -13.79 -4.92
CA ALA A 181 0.22 -13.16 -3.59
C ALA A 181 1.61 -12.62 -3.21
N LEU A 182 2.66 -13.39 -3.49
CA LEU A 182 4.03 -12.97 -3.23
C LEU A 182 4.43 -11.78 -4.10
N TYR A 183 4.19 -11.83 -5.41
CA TYR A 183 4.53 -10.71 -6.29
C TYR A 183 3.79 -9.43 -5.91
N LEU A 184 2.52 -9.53 -5.54
CA LEU A 184 1.73 -8.39 -5.09
C LEU A 184 2.29 -7.80 -3.79
N THR A 185 2.72 -8.65 -2.85
CA THR A 185 3.34 -8.19 -1.60
C THR A 185 4.65 -7.44 -1.86
N VAL A 186 5.49 -7.93 -2.78
CA VAL A 186 6.75 -7.27 -3.16
C VAL A 186 6.47 -5.94 -3.89
N MET A 187 5.47 -5.90 -4.77
CA MET A 187 5.08 -4.68 -5.50
C MET A 187 4.40 -3.63 -4.61
N ILE A 188 3.85 -4.02 -3.47
CA ILE A 188 3.27 -3.08 -2.50
C ILE A 188 4.33 -2.17 -1.88
N ILE A 189 5.57 -2.64 -1.72
CA ILE A 189 6.66 -1.86 -1.11
C ILE A 189 6.97 -0.58 -1.90
N PRO A 190 7.33 -0.64 -3.20
CA PRO A 190 7.58 0.58 -3.97
C PRO A 190 6.33 1.45 -4.12
N LEU A 191 5.14 0.84 -4.14
CA LEU A 191 3.88 1.57 -4.20
C LEU A 191 3.66 2.43 -2.94
N GLU A 192 3.88 1.88 -1.74
CA GLU A 192 3.77 2.64 -0.49
C GLU A 192 4.85 3.72 -0.36
N VAL A 193 6.06 3.48 -0.87
CA VAL A 193 7.11 4.52 -0.95
C VAL A 193 6.65 5.70 -1.82
N LEU A 194 6.01 5.43 -2.96
CA LEU A 194 5.44 6.48 -3.80
C LEU A 194 4.33 7.24 -3.07
N VAL A 195 3.41 6.53 -2.40
CA VAL A 195 2.31 7.15 -1.63
C VAL A 195 2.85 8.06 -0.52
N LEU A 196 3.86 7.61 0.23
CA LEU A 196 4.55 8.43 1.23
C LEU A 196 5.23 9.66 0.61
N GLY A 197 5.89 9.49 -0.54
CA GLY A 197 6.51 10.60 -1.27
C GLY A 197 5.50 11.67 -1.68
N PHE A 198 4.36 11.27 -2.24
CA PHE A 198 3.28 12.19 -2.61
C PHE A 198 2.65 12.86 -1.38
N SER A 199 2.43 12.12 -0.28
CA SER A 199 1.88 12.68 0.97
C SER A 199 2.83 13.71 1.59
N ALA A 200 4.13 13.41 1.67
CA ALA A 200 5.14 14.34 2.17
C ALA A 200 5.25 15.59 1.30
N TYR A 201 5.16 15.43 -0.02
CA TYR A 201 5.17 16.55 -0.96
C TYR A 201 3.97 17.48 -0.76
N VAL A 202 2.75 16.93 -0.67
CA VAL A 202 1.52 17.70 -0.44
C VAL A 202 1.58 18.44 0.89
N SER A 203 1.97 17.76 1.98
CA SER A 203 2.12 18.40 3.30
C SER A 203 3.18 19.51 3.31
N SER A 204 4.29 19.32 2.60
CA SER A 204 5.34 20.35 2.51
C SER A 204 4.88 21.54 1.67
N ALA A 205 4.14 21.31 0.60
CA ALA A 205 3.56 22.37 -0.22
C ALA A 205 2.55 23.19 0.59
N GLU A 206 1.65 22.55 1.33
CA GLU A 206 0.65 23.23 2.17
C GLU A 206 1.28 24.07 3.28
N LYS A 207 2.29 23.55 3.98
CA LYS A 207 3.04 24.32 4.98
C LYS A 207 3.67 25.57 4.37
N LYS A 208 4.26 25.46 3.18
CA LYS A 208 4.82 26.62 2.47
C LYS A 208 3.74 27.65 2.12
N GLN A 209 2.56 27.20 1.67
CA GLN A 209 1.45 28.10 1.35
C GLN A 209 0.91 28.83 2.59
N LEU A 210 0.79 28.14 3.73
CA LEU A 210 0.35 28.75 4.99
C LEU A 210 1.32 29.84 5.46
N VAL A 211 2.63 29.56 5.45
CA VAL A 211 3.66 30.55 5.82
C VAL A 211 3.63 31.77 4.90
N ILE A 212 3.46 31.57 3.59
CA ILE A 212 3.33 32.68 2.63
C ILE A 212 2.05 33.49 2.88
N ARG A 213 0.94 32.83 3.21
CA ARG A 213 -0.34 33.47 3.51
C ARG A 213 -0.29 34.29 4.79
N GLU A 214 0.31 33.78 5.86
CA GLU A 214 0.52 34.54 7.10
C GLU A 214 1.40 35.76 6.87
N ARG A 215 2.48 35.62 6.09
CA ARG A 215 3.35 36.75 5.74
C ARG A 215 2.64 37.83 4.93
N LYS A 216 1.67 37.47 4.08
CA LYS A 216 0.86 38.42 3.30
C LYS A 216 -0.29 39.03 4.11
N GLY A 217 -0.76 38.33 5.15
CA GLY A 217 -1.86 38.75 6.02
C GLY A 217 -1.45 39.62 7.22
N SER A 218 -0.15 39.90 7.40
CA SER A 218 0.35 40.81 8.42
C SER A 218 0.63 42.19 7.81
N PRO A 219 -0.33 43.13 7.82
CA PRO A 219 -0.07 44.53 7.49
C PRO A 219 0.62 45.17 8.69
N ALA A 220 1.92 44.95 8.82
CA ALA A 220 2.74 45.74 9.72
C ALA A 220 3.98 46.20 8.96
N MET A 221 4.11 47.53 8.86
CA MET A 221 5.17 48.34 8.24
C MET A 221 5.01 48.69 6.76
N SER A 222 4.07 49.58 6.47
CA SER A 222 4.37 50.86 5.81
C SER A 222 3.43 51.93 6.34
#